data_AF-A0AAV5G857-F1
#
_entry.id   AF-A0AAV5G857-F1
#
_cell.length_a   1.000
_cell.length_b   1.000
_cell.length_c   1.000
_cell.angle_alpha   90.00
_cell.angle_beta   90.00
_cell.angle_gamma   90.00
#
_symmetry.space_group_name_H-M   'P 1'
#
loop_
_entity.id
_entity.type
_entity.pdbx_description
1 polymer ?
#
loop_
_entity_poly.entity_id
_entity_poly.type
_entity_poly.pdbx_seq_one_letter_code
_entity_poly.pdbx_strand_id
1 'polypeptide(L)'
;MLMSEAAKEYGWNLNNAGIALMWRGGCIIRSVFLGDITAAYQKKPDLENLLFDDFFNKAIHKAQPGWRRIVAQGALWGIPTPAFSTALSFFDGYRTERLPASLLQAQRDLFGAHTFRILPQFANEKYKDGEDIHVNWTGRGGNVSASTYNV
;
A
#
# COMPACT_ATOMS: atom_id res chain seq x y z
N MET A 1 -3.21 3.07 8.91
CA MET A 1 -2.08 2.26 8.39
C MET A 1 -0.92 2.22 9.38
N LEU A 2 -0.01 3.20 9.45
CA LEU A 2 1.17 3.12 10.33
C LEU A 2 0.85 2.82 11.80
N MET A 3 -0.12 3.53 12.39
CA MET A 3 -0.55 3.27 13.76
C MET A 3 -1.17 1.88 13.95
N SER A 4 -1.85 1.36 12.92
CA SER A 4 -2.43 0.01 12.96
C SER A 4 -1.34 -1.06 12.92
N GLU A 5 -0.29 -0.86 12.12
CA GLU A 5 0.87 -1.77 12.13
C GLU A 5 1.63 -1.70 13.47
N ALA A 6 1.83 -0.50 14.03
CA ALA A 6 2.43 -0.36 15.36
C ALA A 6 1.59 -1.04 16.46
N ALA A 7 0.26 -0.96 16.38
CA ALA A 7 -0.64 -1.66 17.30
C ALA A 7 -0.44 -3.18 17.25
N LYS A 8 -0.31 -3.75 16.04
CA LYS A 8 -0.05 -5.18 15.84
C LYS A 8 1.32 -5.58 16.39
N GLU A 9 2.36 -4.86 15.99
CA GLU A 9 3.75 -5.17 16.36
C GLU A 9 3.97 -5.12 17.87
N TYR A 10 3.40 -4.10 18.54
CA TYR A 10 3.62 -3.89 19.97
C TYR A 10 2.50 -4.45 20.86
N GLY A 11 1.51 -5.13 20.28
CA GLY A 11 0.36 -5.66 21.01
C GLY A 11 -0.49 -4.58 21.70
N TRP A 12 -0.50 -3.35 21.16
CA TRP A 12 -1.26 -2.24 21.73
C TRP A 12 -2.70 -2.24 21.23
N ASN A 13 -3.64 -1.99 22.14
CA ASN A 13 -5.03 -1.75 21.77
C ASN A 13 -5.28 -0.24 21.57
N LEU A 14 -5.04 0.25 20.35
CA LEU A 14 -5.19 1.67 20.04
C LEU A 14 -6.65 2.07 19.76
N ASN A 15 -7.14 3.05 20.50
CA ASN A 15 -8.43 3.68 20.23
C ASN A 15 -8.29 4.77 19.15
N ASN A 16 -8.41 4.40 17.88
CA ASN A 16 -8.25 5.32 16.75
C ASN A 16 -9.21 6.51 16.77
N ALA A 17 -10.46 6.31 17.21
CA ALA A 17 -11.42 7.40 17.38
C ALA A 17 -10.98 8.40 18.46
N GLY A 18 -10.51 7.88 19.60
CA GLY A 18 -9.97 8.67 20.70
C GLY A 18 -8.71 9.44 20.30
N ILE A 19 -7.81 8.83 19.55
CA ILE A 19 -6.59 9.46 19.02
C ILE A 19 -6.96 10.63 18.10
N ALA A 20 -7.85 10.40 17.12
CA ALA A 20 -8.31 11.46 16.23
C ALA A 20 -9.00 12.59 17.00
N LEU A 21 -9.80 12.26 18.02
CA LEU A 21 -10.45 13.22 18.91
C LEU A 21 -9.42 14.08 19.67
N MET A 22 -8.37 13.46 20.21
CA MET A 22 -7.29 14.18 20.92
C MET A 22 -6.59 15.18 20.00
N TRP A 23 -6.50 14.91 18.69
CA TRP A 23 -5.92 15.85 17.73
C TRP A 23 -6.87 16.98 17.33
N ARG A 24 -8.17 16.92 17.66
CA ARG A 24 -9.12 18.00 17.32
C ARG A 24 -8.90 19.29 18.11
N GLY A 25 -8.30 19.21 19.30
CA GLY A 25 -8.08 20.35 20.19
C GLY A 25 -6.62 20.47 20.62
N GLY A 26 -6.14 21.70 20.80
CA GLY A 26 -4.81 21.99 21.39
C GLY A 26 -3.60 21.72 20.50
N CYS A 27 -3.63 20.75 19.59
CA CYS A 27 -2.50 20.45 18.73
C CYS A 27 -2.40 21.38 17.49
N ILE A 28 -1.24 21.38 16.82
CA ILE A 28 -0.97 22.22 15.64
C ILE A 28 -1.82 21.81 14.43
N ILE A 29 -2.13 20.52 14.28
CA ILE A 29 -2.85 19.97 13.12
C ILE A 29 -4.38 20.00 13.27
N ARG A 30 -4.90 20.66 14.31
CA ARG A 30 -6.34 20.74 14.61
C ARG A 30 -7.13 21.25 13.40
N SER A 31 -8.24 20.59 13.09
CA SER A 31 -9.08 20.93 11.93
C SER A 31 -10.48 20.30 12.04
N VAL A 32 -11.43 20.83 11.26
CA VAL A 32 -12.75 20.20 11.07
C VAL A 32 -12.59 18.80 10.48
N PHE A 33 -11.62 18.61 9.58
CA PHE A 33 -11.29 17.33 8.96
C PHE A 33 -11.00 16.19 9.96
N LEU A 34 -10.39 16.50 11.11
CA LEU A 34 -10.18 15.50 12.16
C LEU A 34 -11.50 15.04 12.81
N GLY A 35 -12.55 15.84 12.76
CA GLY A 35 -13.90 15.44 13.15
C GLY A 35 -14.44 14.32 12.26
N ASP A 36 -14.20 14.40 10.95
CA ASP A 36 -14.60 13.35 10.00
C ASP A 36 -13.83 12.05 10.24
N ILE A 37 -12.54 12.14 10.60
CA ILE A 37 -11.72 10.97 10.99
C ILE A 37 -12.26 10.33 12.27
N THR A 38 -12.58 11.14 13.30
CA THR A 38 -13.21 10.64 14.52
C THR A 38 -14.53 9.93 14.21
N ALA A 39 -15.37 10.54 13.37
CA ALA A 39 -16.67 9.98 12.99
C ALA A 39 -16.53 8.64 12.25
N ALA A 40 -15.58 8.52 11.31
CA ALA A 40 -15.32 7.28 10.58
C ALA A 40 -14.93 6.13 11.53
N TYR A 41 -14.02 6.38 12.47
CA TYR A 41 -13.63 5.36 13.45
C TYR A 41 -14.66 5.10 14.55
N GLN A 42 -15.55 6.06 14.87
CA GLN A 42 -16.70 5.80 15.73
C GLN A 42 -17.73 4.89 15.04
N LYS A 43 -17.97 5.12 13.74
CA LYS A 43 -18.87 4.29 12.92
C LYS A 43 -18.31 2.88 12.72
N LYS A 44 -17.01 2.76 12.45
CA LYS A 44 -16.32 1.49 12.23
C LYS A 44 -14.96 1.47 12.96
N PRO A 45 -14.89 1.00 14.21
CA PRO A 45 -13.64 0.99 14.98
C PRO A 45 -12.52 0.14 14.38
N ASP A 46 -12.88 -0.92 13.66
CA ASP A 46 -11.99 -1.86 12.95
C ASP A 46 -11.71 -1.43 11.50
N LEU A 47 -11.93 -0.16 11.15
CA LEU A 47 -11.66 0.37 9.82
C LEU A 47 -10.16 0.27 9.47
N GLU A 48 -9.83 -0.61 8.53
CA GLU A 48 -8.46 -0.87 8.09
C GLU A 48 -7.78 0.36 7.48
N ASN A 49 -8.53 1.11 6.67
CA ASN A 49 -8.05 2.31 5.99
C ASN A 49 -9.17 3.36 5.88
N LEU A 50 -8.84 4.62 6.13
CA LEU A 50 -9.77 5.75 6.00
C LEU A 50 -10.37 5.87 4.59
N LEU A 51 -9.65 5.44 3.55
CA LEU A 51 -10.16 5.44 2.17
C LEU A 51 -11.37 4.51 1.94
N PHE A 52 -11.66 3.60 2.88
CA PHE A 52 -12.84 2.72 2.84
C PHE A 52 -14.06 3.29 3.57
N ASP A 53 -13.93 4.41 4.28
CA ASP A 53 -15.10 5.11 4.80
C ASP A 53 -15.77 5.96 3.71
N ASP A 54 -17.11 6.01 3.73
CA ASP A 54 -17.93 6.63 2.69
C ASP A 54 -17.62 8.11 2.46
N PHE A 55 -17.31 8.86 3.54
CA PHE A 55 -17.02 10.28 3.42
C PHE A 55 -15.71 10.50 2.65
N PHE A 56 -14.63 9.85 3.09
CA PHE A 56 -13.32 9.98 2.45
C PHE A 56 -13.31 9.40 1.04
N ASN A 57 -14.02 8.29 0.83
CA ASN A 57 -14.17 7.69 -0.48
C ASN A 57 -14.86 8.66 -1.47
N LYS A 58 -15.97 9.29 -1.08
CA LYS A 58 -16.63 10.30 -1.92
C LYS A 58 -15.75 11.53 -2.15
N ALA A 59 -15.07 12.01 -1.10
CA ALA A 59 -14.20 13.17 -1.18
C ALA A 59 -13.05 12.94 -2.18
N ILE A 60 -12.38 11.78 -2.12
CA ILE A 60 -11.26 11.47 -3.01
C ILE A 60 -11.72 11.31 -4.45
N HIS A 61 -12.86 10.65 -4.70
CA HIS A 61 -13.42 10.50 -6.04
C HIS A 61 -13.83 11.85 -6.66
N LYS A 62 -14.38 12.77 -5.86
CA LYS A 62 -14.67 14.14 -6.29
C LYS A 62 -13.39 14.93 -6.62
N ALA A 63 -12.33 14.77 -5.84
CA ALA A 63 -11.08 15.52 -5.98
C ALA A 63 -10.21 15.05 -7.16
N GLN A 64 -10.34 13.78 -7.57
CA GLN A 64 -9.46 13.12 -8.53
C GLN A 64 -9.19 13.90 -9.83
N PRO A 65 -10.19 14.45 -10.55
CA PRO A 65 -9.90 15.17 -11.79
C PRO A 65 -9.04 16.42 -11.57
N GLY A 66 -9.33 17.20 -10.52
CA GLY A 66 -8.57 18.40 -10.18
C GLY A 66 -7.16 18.07 -9.71
N TRP A 67 -7.03 17.05 -8.87
CA TRP A 67 -5.76 16.60 -8.34
C TRP A 67 -4.79 16.16 -9.44
N ARG A 68 -5.28 15.36 -10.41
CA ARG A 68 -4.48 14.92 -11.56
C ARG A 68 -4.03 16.09 -12.43
N ARG A 69 -4.92 17.05 -12.70
CA ARG A 69 -4.57 18.26 -13.47
C ARG A 69 -3.44 19.04 -12.82
N ILE A 70 -3.48 19.24 -11.50
CA ILE A 70 -2.44 19.98 -10.78
C ILE A 70 -1.10 19.22 -10.81
N VAL A 71 -1.10 17.91 -10.58
CA VAL A 71 0.13 17.10 -10.63
C VAL A 71 0.73 17.10 -12.03
N ALA A 72 -0.09 16.90 -13.07
CA ALA A 72 0.37 16.92 -14.46
C ALA A 72 0.91 18.30 -14.87
N GLN A 73 0.18 19.37 -14.53
CA GLN A 73 0.59 20.72 -14.88
C GLN A 73 1.86 21.14 -14.13
N GLY A 74 1.99 20.75 -12.86
CA GLY A 74 3.19 20.98 -12.06
C GLY A 74 4.42 20.35 -12.73
N ALA A 75 4.31 19.09 -13.19
CA ALA A 75 5.38 18.42 -13.92
C ALA A 75 5.74 19.13 -15.25
N LEU A 76 4.73 19.51 -16.05
CA LEU A 76 4.94 20.20 -17.34
C LEU A 76 5.60 21.57 -17.18
N TRP A 77 5.32 22.28 -16.09
CA TRP A 77 5.89 23.59 -15.80
C TRP A 77 7.18 23.54 -14.98
N GLY A 78 7.65 22.36 -14.59
CA GLY A 78 8.82 22.23 -13.72
C GLY A 78 8.59 22.74 -12.29
N ILE A 79 7.34 22.77 -11.82
CA ILE A 79 7.00 23.14 -10.44
C ILE A 79 7.03 21.88 -9.57
N PRO A 80 7.90 21.81 -8.54
CA PRO A 80 8.02 20.64 -7.71
C PRO A 80 6.79 20.47 -6.80
N THR A 81 6.05 19.37 -6.97
CA THR A 81 4.86 19.03 -6.17
C THR A 81 5.01 17.71 -5.41
N PRO A 82 6.07 17.50 -4.61
CA PRO A 82 6.41 16.18 -4.06
C PRO A 82 5.26 15.54 -3.26
N ALA A 83 4.60 16.33 -2.41
CA ALA A 83 3.48 15.84 -1.60
C ALA A 83 2.25 15.47 -2.45
N PHE A 84 1.89 16.28 -3.45
CA PHE A 84 0.77 15.94 -4.33
C PHE A 84 1.07 14.75 -5.23
N SER A 85 2.28 14.67 -5.77
CA SER A 85 2.70 13.59 -6.67
C SER A 85 2.81 12.26 -5.94
N THR A 86 3.39 12.23 -4.74
CA THR A 86 3.51 11.00 -3.95
C THR A 86 2.15 10.51 -3.45
N ALA A 87 1.28 11.42 -2.98
CA ALA A 87 -0.05 11.03 -2.54
C ALA A 87 -0.90 10.47 -3.71
N LEU A 88 -0.76 11.02 -4.93
CA LEU A 88 -1.47 10.49 -6.11
C LEU A 88 -0.92 9.11 -6.49
N SER A 89 0.41 8.96 -6.47
CA SER A 89 1.08 7.69 -6.76
C SER A 89 0.71 6.61 -5.75
N PHE A 90 0.65 6.95 -4.46
CA PHE A 90 0.18 6.05 -3.41
C PHE A 90 -1.28 5.66 -3.62
N PHE A 91 -2.17 6.63 -3.89
CA PHE A 91 -3.57 6.36 -4.10
C PHE A 91 -3.81 5.45 -5.32
N ASP A 92 -3.14 5.73 -6.43
CA ASP A 92 -3.20 4.90 -7.65
C ASP A 92 -2.59 3.52 -7.42
N GLY A 93 -1.50 3.43 -6.65
CA GLY A 93 -0.90 2.15 -6.26
C GLY A 93 -1.83 1.32 -5.38
N TYR A 94 -2.41 1.95 -4.35
CA TYR A 94 -3.22 1.29 -3.33
C TYR A 94 -4.53 0.71 -3.88
N ARG A 95 -5.15 1.37 -4.87
CA ARG A 95 -6.38 0.88 -5.52
C ARG A 95 -6.14 -0.10 -6.67
N THR A 96 -4.89 -0.40 -6.99
CA THR A 96 -4.53 -1.28 -8.11
C THR A 96 -4.36 -2.71 -7.59
N GLU A 97 -5.23 -3.63 -8.03
CA GLU A 97 -5.19 -5.04 -7.64
C GLU A 97 -3.85 -5.71 -8.03
N ARG A 98 -3.31 -5.37 -9.22
CA ARG A 98 -2.08 -5.95 -9.75
C ARG A 98 -1.04 -4.87 -10.04
N LEU A 99 -0.08 -4.74 -9.13
CA LEU A 99 1.06 -3.84 -9.29
C LEU A 99 2.21 -4.48 -10.07
N PRO A 100 3.11 -3.69 -10.66
CA PRO A 100 4.29 -4.20 -11.38
C PRO A 100 5.35 -4.84 -10.47
N ALA A 101 5.04 -5.09 -9.19
CA ALA A 101 5.91 -5.81 -8.26
C ALA A 101 6.21 -7.25 -8.71
N SER A 102 5.41 -7.84 -9.61
CA SER A 102 5.71 -9.12 -10.26
C SER A 102 7.02 -9.08 -11.05
N LEU A 103 7.30 -7.98 -11.76
CA LEU A 103 8.57 -7.81 -12.46
C LEU A 103 9.73 -7.68 -11.48
N LEU A 104 9.53 -7.00 -10.35
CA LEU A 104 10.52 -6.90 -9.29
C LEU A 104 10.85 -8.29 -8.72
N GLN A 105 9.84 -9.13 -8.48
CA GLN A 105 10.05 -10.51 -8.03
C GLN A 105 10.80 -11.34 -9.08
N ALA A 106 10.43 -11.24 -10.36
CA ALA A 106 11.13 -11.92 -11.44
C ALA A 106 12.60 -11.47 -11.56
N GLN A 107 12.88 -10.16 -11.40
CA GLN A 107 14.24 -9.64 -11.39
C GLN A 107 15.06 -10.23 -10.23
N ARG A 108 14.51 -10.22 -9.00
CA ARG A 108 15.16 -10.81 -7.82
C ARG A 108 15.46 -12.29 -8.00
N ASP A 109 14.54 -13.05 -8.59
CA ASP A 109 14.76 -14.47 -8.87
C ASP A 109 15.81 -14.68 -9.98
N LEU A 110 15.80 -13.83 -11.01
CA LEU A 110 16.77 -13.86 -12.12
C LEU A 110 18.21 -13.67 -11.65
N PHE A 111 18.51 -12.60 -10.89
CA PHE A 111 19.90 -12.27 -10.54
C PHE A 111 20.34 -12.87 -9.20
N GLY A 112 19.41 -13.34 -8.37
CA GLY A 112 19.69 -13.74 -6.98
C GLY A 112 19.01 -15.03 -6.53
N ALA A 113 18.29 -15.72 -7.40
CA ALA A 113 17.57 -16.97 -7.09
C ALA A 113 16.70 -16.87 -5.82
N HIS A 114 16.12 -15.68 -5.59
CA HIS A 114 15.37 -15.31 -4.41
C HIS A 114 13.93 -15.84 -4.35
N THR A 115 13.55 -16.66 -5.34
CA THR A 115 12.22 -17.21 -5.54
C THR A 115 11.12 -16.16 -5.69
N PHE A 116 9.94 -16.60 -6.11
CA PHE A 116 8.71 -15.81 -6.13
C PHE A 116 7.50 -16.74 -5.95
N ARG A 117 6.32 -16.16 -5.71
CA ARG A 117 5.05 -16.92 -5.65
C ARG A 117 4.18 -16.65 -6.88
N ILE A 118 3.49 -17.68 -7.35
CA ILE A 118 2.48 -17.54 -8.39
C ILE A 118 1.18 -17.01 -7.78
N LEU A 119 0.39 -16.26 -8.54
CA LEU A 119 -0.96 -15.92 -8.11
C LEU A 119 -1.87 -17.15 -8.20
N PRO A 120 -2.82 -17.35 -7.27
CA PRO A 120 -3.66 -18.55 -7.23
C PRO A 120 -4.35 -18.87 -8.57
N GLN A 121 -4.86 -17.86 -9.27
CA GLN A 121 -5.53 -18.00 -10.57
C GLN A 121 -4.60 -18.37 -11.74
N PHE A 122 -3.27 -18.29 -11.56
CA PHE A 122 -2.26 -18.70 -12.54
C PHE A 122 -1.51 -19.97 -12.12
N ALA A 123 -1.90 -20.58 -11.01
CA ALA A 123 -1.32 -21.83 -10.56
C ALA A 123 -1.61 -22.98 -11.54
N ASN A 124 -0.64 -23.88 -11.68
CA ASN A 124 -0.71 -25.05 -12.55
C ASN A 124 0.20 -26.17 -12.01
N GLU A 125 0.31 -27.29 -12.72
CA GLU A 125 1.11 -28.45 -12.30
C GLU A 125 2.59 -28.12 -12.04
N LYS A 126 3.15 -27.15 -12.79
CA LYS A 126 4.55 -26.72 -12.66
C LYS A 126 4.73 -25.64 -11.60
N TYR A 127 3.78 -24.73 -11.48
CA TYR A 127 3.83 -23.57 -10.59
C TYR A 127 2.62 -23.62 -9.67
N LYS A 128 2.78 -24.22 -8.49
CA LYS A 128 1.67 -24.40 -7.54
C LYS A 128 1.47 -23.16 -6.68
N ASP A 129 0.22 -22.95 -6.28
CA ASP A 129 -0.13 -21.87 -5.34
C ASP A 129 0.55 -22.08 -3.98
N GLY A 130 0.98 -20.98 -3.36
CA GLY A 130 1.64 -20.97 -2.06
C GLY A 130 3.10 -21.47 -2.04
N GLU A 131 3.62 -22.03 -3.13
CA GLU A 131 5.01 -22.50 -3.20
C GLU A 131 5.99 -21.38 -3.59
N ASP A 132 7.19 -21.43 -3.02
CA ASP A 132 8.31 -20.56 -3.39
C ASP A 132 9.01 -21.15 -4.62
N ILE A 133 8.85 -20.48 -5.76
CA ILE A 133 9.25 -20.95 -7.08
C ILE A 133 10.55 -20.28 -7.51
N HIS A 134 11.53 -21.07 -7.94
CA HIS A 134 12.71 -20.59 -8.67
C HIS A 134 12.61 -20.97 -10.15
N VAL A 135 12.97 -20.05 -11.04
CA VAL A 135 13.07 -20.29 -12.48
C VAL A 135 14.52 -20.13 -12.93
N ASN A 136 15.02 -21.10 -13.70
CA ASN A 136 16.28 -20.95 -14.41
C ASN A 136 16.08 -20.08 -15.66
N TRP A 137 16.07 -18.76 -15.46
CA TRP A 137 15.80 -17.77 -16.50
C TRP A 137 16.83 -17.73 -17.63
N THR A 138 18.08 -18.14 -17.36
CA THR A 138 19.18 -18.08 -18.34
C THR A 138 19.27 -19.35 -19.19
N GLY A 139 18.63 -20.44 -18.76
CA GLY A 139 18.76 -21.77 -19.36
C GLY A 139 20.15 -22.39 -19.22
N ARG A 140 21.08 -21.72 -18.52
CA ARG A 140 22.47 -22.14 -18.32
C ARG A 140 22.87 -22.18 -16.84
N GLY A 141 22.06 -21.58 -15.95
CA GLY A 141 22.23 -21.66 -14.51
C GLY A 141 21.79 -23.02 -13.95
N GLY A 142 22.17 -23.33 -12.71
CA GLY A 142 21.60 -24.46 -11.97
C GLY A 142 20.18 -24.17 -11.49
N ASN A 143 19.41 -25.20 -11.15
CA ASN A 143 18.07 -25.05 -10.54
C ASN A 143 18.14 -24.80 -9.01
N VAL A 144 19.22 -24.18 -8.53
CA VAL A 144 19.48 -23.98 -7.11
C VAL A 144 18.94 -22.61 -6.70
N SER A 145 18.00 -22.59 -5.75
CA SER A 145 17.50 -21.35 -5.13
C SER A 145 18.42 -20.87 -4.00
N ALA A 146 18.45 -19.57 -3.75
CA ALA A 146 19.13 -18.96 -2.60
C ALA A 146 18.34 -19.11 -1.28
N SER A 147 17.58 -20.21 -1.16
CA SER A 147 16.76 -20.52 0.01
C SER A 147 17.61 -20.59 1.28
N THR A 148 17.07 -20.09 2.38
CA THR A 148 17.68 -20.25 3.71
C THR A 148 17.88 -21.72 4.03
N TYR A 149 19.04 -22.07 4.57
CA TYR A 149 19.24 -23.37 5.21
C TYR A 149 18.26 -23.44 6.38
N ASN A 150 17.20 -24.22 6.24
CA ASN A 150 16.36 -24.58 7.38
C ASN A 150 17.18 -25.56 8.23
N VAL A 151 17.68 -25.08 9.37
CA VAL A 151 18.21 -25.93 10.45
C VAL A 151 17.03 -26.40 11.30
#